data_AF-E0SS31-F1
#
_entry.id   AF-E0SS31-F1
#
_cell.length_a   1.000
_cell.length_b   1.000
_cell.length_c   1.000
_cell.angle_alpha   90.00
_cell.angle_beta   90.00
_cell.angle_gamma   90.00
#
_symmetry.space_group_name_H-M   'P 1'
#
loop_
_entity.id
_entity.type
_entity.pdbx_description
1 polymer ?
#
loop_
_entity_poly.entity_id
_entity_poly.type
_entity_poly.pdbx_seq_one_letter_code
_entity_poly.pdbx_strand_id
1 'polypeptide(L)'
;MSSTKIRIEVIGIVPDDFLRFIENVLNDFYSRVDGPLFVEVYIYSTKYDKIVYMENLATRYGVTVIGDFITMHEAWSGWPRIHIDFESCSKLSKHYIKALLVHEAAHSILHGSPLFYAIDIPPKLLENPIALALIYLASTIAKDIDVYRFLSEKGFIDEIETYNEFIVEHQLEDRCTNSFEIYTLAKMLIPCLYIKRCKQLEIPMNCRDIAMTIIEKLKTIEKEIIDLDLSKATLKIFHTLQNLHNESQ
;
A
#
# COMPACT_ATOMS: atom_id res chain seq x y z
N MET A 1 -16.18 0.46 22.61
CA MET A 1 -15.38 0.74 21.41
C MET A 1 -15.76 2.13 20.93
N SER A 2 -14.77 2.99 20.67
CA SER A 2 -15.01 4.32 20.10
C SER A 2 -15.33 4.14 18.63
N SER A 3 -16.45 4.66 18.13
CA SER A 3 -16.71 4.67 16.69
C SER A 3 -15.72 5.62 16.01
N THR A 4 -14.98 5.15 15.00
CA THR A 4 -14.15 6.01 14.15
C THR A 4 -14.99 7.13 13.55
N LYS A 5 -14.55 8.38 13.73
CA LYS A 5 -15.19 9.52 13.07
C LYS A 5 -14.61 9.69 11.69
N ILE A 6 -15.45 9.57 10.66
CA ILE A 6 -15.05 9.75 9.26
C ILE A 6 -15.49 11.14 8.82
N ARG A 7 -14.56 11.94 8.28
CA ARG A 7 -14.87 13.19 7.59
C ARG A 7 -14.59 13.03 6.11
N ILE A 8 -15.62 13.18 5.28
CA ILE A 8 -15.49 13.15 3.82
C ILE A 8 -15.36 14.58 3.30
N GLU A 9 -14.34 14.82 2.47
CA GLU A 9 -14.12 16.07 1.74
C GLU A 9 -14.12 15.75 0.24
N VAL A 10 -14.93 16.46 -0.54
CA VAL A 10 -15.06 16.24 -1.99
C VAL A 10 -14.42 17.40 -2.74
N ILE A 11 -13.56 17.07 -3.71
CA ILE A 11 -12.90 18.04 -4.58
C ILE A 11 -13.38 17.83 -6.01
N GLY A 12 -14.23 18.74 -6.49
CA GLY A 12 -14.91 18.64 -7.78
C GLY A 12 -16.30 18.01 -7.68
N ILE A 13 -16.77 17.38 -8.76
CA ILE A 13 -18.11 16.77 -8.82
C ILE A 13 -17.99 15.25 -8.73
N VAL A 14 -18.58 14.66 -7.69
CA VAL A 14 -18.62 13.22 -7.47
C VAL A 14 -20.07 12.79 -7.23
N PRO A 15 -20.58 11.73 -7.87
CA PRO A 15 -21.95 11.24 -7.67
C PRO A 15 -22.25 10.80 -6.23
N ASP A 16 -23.43 11.16 -5.71
CA ASP A 16 -23.83 10.83 -4.33
C ASP A 16 -23.88 9.32 -4.05
N ASP A 17 -24.16 8.49 -5.06
CA ASP A 17 -24.18 7.04 -4.89
C ASP A 17 -22.77 6.46 -4.71
N PHE A 18 -21.75 7.07 -5.31
CA PHE A 18 -20.35 6.77 -5.04
C PHE A 18 -19.98 7.20 -3.62
N LEU A 19 -20.36 8.40 -3.19
CA LEU A 19 -20.10 8.88 -1.82
C LEU A 19 -20.68 7.94 -0.76
N ARG A 20 -21.97 7.55 -0.92
CA ARG A 20 -22.63 6.58 -0.03
C ARG A 20 -21.93 5.22 -0.07
N PHE A 21 -21.44 4.79 -1.22
CA PHE A 21 -20.70 3.54 -1.33
C PHE A 21 -19.39 3.59 -0.52
N ILE A 22 -18.60 4.66 -0.65
CA ILE A 22 -17.36 4.85 0.15
C ILE A 22 -17.67 4.85 1.65
N GLU A 23 -18.67 5.65 2.05
CA GLU A 23 -19.08 5.76 3.45
C GLU A 23 -19.51 4.40 4.02
N ASN A 24 -20.31 3.63 3.27
CA ASN A 24 -20.77 2.30 3.70
C ASN A 24 -19.60 1.32 3.86
N VAL A 25 -18.65 1.30 2.92
CA VAL A 25 -17.49 0.39 2.99
C VAL A 25 -16.63 0.72 4.20
N LEU A 26 -16.32 1.99 4.43
CA LEU A 26 -15.47 2.39 5.55
C LEU A 26 -16.16 2.18 6.90
N ASN A 27 -17.45 2.52 7.01
CA ASN A 27 -18.22 2.26 8.23
C ASN A 27 -18.34 0.76 8.53
N ASP A 28 -18.59 -0.08 7.52
CA ASP A 28 -18.60 -1.54 7.69
C ASP A 28 -17.26 -2.05 8.22
N PHE A 29 -16.15 -1.62 7.59
CA PHE A 29 -14.81 -1.99 8.01
C PHE A 29 -14.51 -1.58 9.45
N TYR A 30 -14.64 -0.28 9.79
CA TYR A 30 -14.36 0.23 11.14
C TYR A 30 -15.35 -0.25 12.20
N SER A 31 -16.53 -0.76 11.83
CA SER A 31 -17.44 -1.39 12.79
C SER A 31 -16.95 -2.77 13.27
N ARG A 32 -16.09 -3.42 12.49
CA ARG A 32 -15.57 -4.78 12.74
C ARG A 32 -14.21 -4.80 13.41
N VAL A 33 -13.51 -3.67 13.47
CA VAL A 33 -12.15 -3.53 14.03
C VAL A 33 -12.03 -2.29 14.90
N ASP A 34 -11.00 -2.22 15.76
CA ASP A 34 -10.73 -1.00 16.54
C ASP A 34 -10.01 0.02 15.64
N GLY A 35 -10.80 0.94 15.07
CA GLY A 35 -10.31 1.95 14.13
C GLY A 35 -9.66 3.16 14.82
N PRO A 36 -9.07 4.10 14.05
CA PRO A 36 -8.59 5.35 14.61
C PRO A 36 -9.75 6.19 15.17
N LEU A 37 -9.47 7.14 16.06
CA LEU A 37 -10.49 8.05 16.57
C LEU A 37 -11.09 8.92 15.45
N PHE A 38 -10.29 9.27 14.45
CA PHE A 38 -10.64 10.16 13.35
C PHE A 38 -9.87 9.80 12.08
N VAL A 39 -10.54 9.87 10.93
CA VAL A 39 -9.93 9.71 9.60
C VAL A 39 -10.56 10.71 8.63
N GLU A 40 -9.74 11.38 7.83
CA GLU A 40 -10.24 12.19 6.71
C GLU A 40 -10.22 11.39 5.42
N VAL A 41 -11.24 11.57 4.59
CA VAL A 41 -11.39 10.88 3.31
C VAL A 41 -11.58 11.93 2.24
N TYR A 42 -10.57 12.09 1.38
CA TYR A 42 -10.59 13.03 0.27
C TYR A 42 -10.97 12.29 -1.00
N ILE A 43 -12.04 12.75 -1.66
CA ILE A 43 -12.53 12.16 -2.91
C ILE A 43 -12.41 13.20 -4.01
N TYR A 44 -11.59 12.91 -5.01
CA TYR A 44 -11.25 13.81 -6.09
C TYR A 44 -12.03 13.41 -7.34
N SER A 45 -12.65 14.38 -8.00
CA SER A 45 -13.42 14.15 -9.23
C SER A 45 -12.54 13.65 -10.37
N THR A 46 -11.30 14.11 -10.44
CA THR A 46 -10.31 13.72 -11.45
C THR A 46 -9.02 13.25 -10.82
N LYS A 47 -8.29 12.42 -11.56
CA LYS A 47 -6.93 12.03 -11.23
C LYS A 47 -6.00 13.24 -11.08
N TYR A 48 -6.16 14.23 -11.95
CA TYR A 48 -5.35 15.44 -11.98
C TYR A 48 -5.51 16.26 -10.68
N ASP A 49 -6.74 16.45 -10.21
CA ASP A 49 -7.00 17.18 -8.96
C ASP A 49 -6.29 16.52 -7.77
N LYS A 50 -6.31 15.19 -7.72
CA LYS A 50 -5.61 14.41 -6.69
C LYS A 50 -4.10 14.65 -6.76
N ILE A 51 -3.49 14.50 -7.93
CA ILE A 51 -2.04 14.67 -8.11
C ILE A 51 -1.61 16.07 -7.66
N VAL A 52 -2.28 17.12 -8.16
CA VAL A 52 -1.96 18.51 -7.80
C VAL A 52 -2.15 18.75 -6.31
N TYR A 53 -3.20 18.22 -5.70
CA TYR A 53 -3.41 18.34 -4.26
C TYR A 53 -2.29 17.66 -3.47
N MET A 54 -1.92 16.42 -3.86
CA MET A 54 -0.89 15.64 -3.18
C MET A 54 0.48 16.27 -3.29
N GLU A 55 0.86 16.79 -4.47
CA GLU A 55 2.14 17.50 -4.66
C GLU A 55 2.25 18.75 -3.78
N ASN A 56 1.16 19.53 -3.69
CA ASN A 56 1.10 20.70 -2.81
C ASN A 56 1.17 20.31 -1.33
N LEU A 57 0.48 19.23 -0.94
CA LEU A 57 0.50 18.72 0.42
C LEU A 57 1.91 18.22 0.80
N ALA A 58 2.53 17.46 -0.09
CA ALA A 58 3.85 16.90 0.10
C ALA A 58 4.93 17.99 0.24
N THR A 59 4.87 19.01 -0.62
CA THR A 59 5.72 20.20 -0.54
C THR A 59 5.56 20.92 0.80
N ARG A 60 4.33 21.07 1.29
CA ARG A 60 4.04 21.72 2.57
C ARG A 60 4.66 20.97 3.77
N TYR A 61 4.67 19.64 3.72
CA TYR A 61 5.20 18.81 4.81
C TYR A 61 6.65 18.36 4.59
N GLY A 62 7.30 18.79 3.50
CA GLY A 62 8.68 18.42 3.19
C GLY A 62 8.85 16.93 2.90
N VAL A 63 7.82 16.27 2.39
CA VAL A 63 7.84 14.85 2.02
C VAL A 63 7.85 14.68 0.51
N THR A 64 8.40 13.57 0.04
CA THR A 64 8.37 13.20 -1.38
C THR A 64 7.26 12.18 -1.60
N VAL A 65 6.40 12.41 -2.59
CA VAL A 65 5.41 11.41 -3.04
C VAL A 65 6.04 10.61 -4.17
N ILE A 66 6.03 9.29 -4.05
CA ILE A 66 6.50 8.38 -5.11
C ILE A 66 5.34 7.46 -5.48
N GLY A 67 4.97 7.50 -6.76
CA GLY A 67 3.87 6.75 -7.33
C GLY A 67 2.55 7.52 -7.30
N ASP A 68 1.61 7.06 -8.12
CA ASP A 68 0.24 7.56 -8.18
C ASP A 68 -0.71 6.37 -8.18
N PHE A 69 -1.45 6.23 -7.08
CA PHE A 69 -2.32 5.09 -6.80
C PHE A 69 -3.77 5.53 -6.81
N ILE A 70 -4.68 4.68 -7.30
CA ILE A 70 -6.13 4.97 -7.38
C ILE A 70 -6.68 5.35 -5.99
N THR A 71 -6.26 4.63 -4.97
CA THR A 71 -6.44 4.97 -3.56
C THR A 71 -5.08 5.05 -2.89
N MET A 72 -4.93 5.90 -1.88
CA MET A 72 -3.73 5.93 -1.05
C MET A 72 -3.99 6.48 0.35
N HIS A 73 -3.24 5.99 1.31
CA HIS A 73 -3.21 6.51 2.67
C HIS A 73 -1.97 7.37 2.95
N GLU A 74 -2.17 8.48 3.67
CA GLU A 74 -1.10 9.27 4.27
C GLU A 74 -1.45 9.73 5.69
N ALA A 75 -0.45 10.11 6.49
CA ALA A 75 -0.66 10.67 7.83
C ALA A 75 0.34 11.78 8.19
N TRP A 76 0.90 12.47 7.20
CA TRP A 76 1.97 13.46 7.33
C TRP A 76 1.62 14.61 8.27
N SER A 77 0.34 14.95 8.39
CA SER A 77 -0.13 16.03 9.26
C SER A 77 -0.45 15.63 10.71
N GLY A 78 -0.33 14.34 11.07
CA GLY A 78 -0.60 13.87 12.43
C GLY A 78 -1.90 13.07 12.62
N TRP A 79 -2.72 12.94 11.58
CA TRP A 79 -3.90 12.07 11.56
C TRP A 79 -4.01 11.37 10.19
N PRO A 80 -4.63 10.17 10.13
CA PRO A 80 -4.73 9.42 8.90
C PRO A 80 -5.69 10.07 7.91
N ARG A 81 -5.29 10.03 6.64
CA ARG A 81 -6.09 10.45 5.49
C ARG A 81 -6.09 9.37 4.43
N ILE A 82 -7.24 9.20 3.78
CA ILE A 82 -7.41 8.32 2.63
C ILE A 82 -7.78 9.21 1.44
N HIS A 83 -7.04 9.07 0.34
CA HIS A 83 -7.24 9.81 -0.90
C HIS A 83 -7.78 8.86 -1.98
N ILE A 84 -8.85 9.27 -2.67
CA ILE A 84 -9.58 8.42 -3.63
C ILE A 84 -9.76 9.19 -4.95
N ASP A 85 -9.25 8.62 -6.04
CA ASP A 85 -9.47 9.10 -7.41
C ASP A 85 -10.78 8.53 -7.97
N PHE A 86 -11.84 9.35 -8.01
CA PHE A 86 -13.14 8.92 -8.55
C PHE A 86 -13.06 8.57 -10.04
N GLU A 87 -12.33 9.34 -10.85
CA GLU A 87 -12.20 9.11 -12.28
C GLU A 87 -11.65 7.70 -12.56
N SER A 88 -10.61 7.30 -11.84
CA SER A 88 -10.05 5.95 -11.95
C SER A 88 -10.97 4.89 -11.35
N CYS A 89 -11.55 5.12 -10.18
CA CYS A 89 -12.51 4.19 -9.56
C CYS A 89 -13.75 3.94 -10.44
N SER A 90 -14.23 4.94 -11.18
CA SER A 90 -15.43 4.83 -12.03
C SER A 90 -15.30 3.78 -13.14
N LYS A 91 -14.06 3.39 -13.46
CA LYS A 91 -13.73 2.37 -14.47
C LYS A 91 -13.62 0.97 -13.87
N LEU A 92 -13.72 0.83 -12.55
CA LEU A 92 -13.56 -0.42 -11.83
C LEU A 92 -14.89 -0.98 -11.32
N SER A 93 -14.91 -2.28 -11.08
CA SER A 93 -16.00 -2.93 -10.35
C SER A 93 -16.05 -2.45 -8.89
N LYS A 94 -17.23 -2.45 -8.28
CA LYS A 94 -17.40 -2.09 -6.86
C LYS A 94 -16.61 -2.99 -5.90
N HIS A 95 -16.40 -4.26 -6.24
CA HIS A 95 -15.63 -5.17 -5.37
C HIS A 95 -14.14 -4.81 -5.35
N TYR A 96 -13.53 -4.39 -6.47
CA TYR A 96 -12.15 -3.90 -6.47
C TYR A 96 -12.02 -2.64 -5.64
N ILE A 97 -12.93 -1.69 -5.80
CA ILE A 97 -12.90 -0.46 -5.01
C ILE A 97 -13.04 -0.79 -3.51
N LYS A 98 -13.91 -1.73 -3.13
CA LYS A 98 -14.03 -2.18 -1.73
C LYS A 98 -12.70 -2.71 -1.20
N ALA A 99 -12.02 -3.59 -1.94
CA ALA A 99 -10.74 -4.17 -1.53
C ALA A 99 -9.64 -3.10 -1.36
N LEU A 100 -9.56 -2.16 -2.30
CA LEU A 100 -8.65 -1.02 -2.24
C LEU A 100 -8.91 -0.16 -0.99
N LEU A 101 -10.18 0.16 -0.70
CA LEU A 101 -10.54 0.96 0.48
C LEU A 101 -10.24 0.24 1.79
N VAL A 102 -10.49 -1.06 1.88
CA VAL A 102 -10.18 -1.86 3.06
C VAL A 102 -8.68 -1.91 3.32
N HIS A 103 -7.86 -1.99 2.26
CA HIS A 103 -6.41 -1.88 2.35
C HIS A 103 -5.96 -0.52 2.93
N GLU A 104 -6.45 0.60 2.38
CA GLU A 104 -6.09 1.93 2.90
C GLU A 104 -6.65 2.20 4.31
N ALA A 105 -7.83 1.67 4.62
CA ALA A 105 -8.42 1.76 5.95
C ALA A 105 -7.59 0.99 6.98
N ALA A 106 -7.04 -0.17 6.63
CA ALA A 106 -6.07 -0.87 7.47
C ALA A 106 -4.77 -0.05 7.67
N HIS A 107 -4.28 0.63 6.62
CA HIS A 107 -3.17 1.57 6.79
C HIS A 107 -3.48 2.69 7.78
N SER A 108 -4.72 3.22 7.78
CA SER A 108 -5.11 4.28 8.74
C SER A 108 -5.04 3.84 10.21
N ILE A 109 -5.24 2.55 10.48
CA ILE A 109 -5.20 1.95 11.82
C ILE A 109 -3.74 1.77 12.23
N LEU A 110 -2.95 1.13 11.37
CA LEU A 110 -1.61 0.68 11.71
C LEU A 110 -0.56 1.79 11.57
N HIS A 111 -0.77 2.69 10.60
CA HIS A 111 0.23 3.65 10.13
C HIS A 111 -0.25 5.11 10.16
N GLY A 112 -1.26 5.41 10.98
CA GLY A 112 -1.93 6.72 11.08
C GLY A 112 -1.14 7.84 11.78
N SER A 113 0.19 7.73 11.85
CA SER A 113 1.09 8.70 12.50
C SER A 113 2.29 9.03 11.61
N PRO A 114 2.81 10.28 11.63
CA PRO A 114 4.04 10.66 10.96
C PRO A 114 5.26 9.81 11.34
N LEU A 115 5.26 9.18 12.51
CA LEU A 115 6.35 8.31 12.96
C LEU A 115 6.58 7.12 12.01
N PHE A 116 5.55 6.64 11.31
CA PHE A 116 5.65 5.57 10.31
C PHE A 116 6.24 6.04 8.96
N TYR A 117 6.73 7.27 8.91
CA TYR A 117 7.45 7.85 7.77
C TYR A 117 8.89 8.23 8.14
N ALA A 118 9.28 8.09 9.42
CA ALA A 118 10.62 8.36 9.90
C ALA A 118 11.47 7.09 9.88
N ILE A 119 12.19 6.87 8.77
CA ILE A 119 13.12 5.75 8.61
C ILE A 119 14.53 6.22 8.94
N ASP A 120 15.21 5.52 9.85
CA ASP A 120 16.62 5.74 10.13
C ASP A 120 17.48 5.10 9.02
N ILE A 121 18.08 5.96 8.18
CA ILE A 121 18.84 5.53 7.00
C ILE A 121 20.34 5.76 7.27
N PRO A 122 21.19 4.73 7.09
CA PRO A 122 22.64 4.88 7.20
C PRO A 122 23.18 6.00 6.31
N PRO A 123 24.10 6.87 6.79
CA PRO A 123 24.57 8.04 6.05
C PRO A 123 25.07 7.75 4.62
N LYS A 124 25.73 6.60 4.43
CA LYS A 124 26.22 6.17 3.11
C LYS A 124 25.11 5.96 2.07
N LEU A 125 23.90 5.61 2.51
CA LEU A 125 22.76 5.40 1.62
C LEU A 125 22.02 6.71 1.33
N LEU A 126 22.13 7.71 2.21
CA LEU A 126 21.53 9.04 2.00
C LEU A 126 22.12 9.77 0.79
N GLU A 127 23.38 9.51 0.47
CA GLU A 127 24.07 10.14 -0.66
C GLU A 127 23.70 9.53 -2.02
N ASN A 128 22.95 8.41 -2.03
CA ASN A 128 22.58 7.69 -3.25
C ASN A 128 21.06 7.81 -3.51
N PRO A 129 20.63 8.64 -4.48
CA PRO A 129 19.21 8.82 -4.81
C PRO A 129 18.49 7.52 -5.20
N ILE A 130 19.19 6.59 -5.84
CA ILE A 130 18.64 5.28 -6.21
C ILE A 130 18.40 4.44 -4.95
N ALA A 131 19.38 4.42 -4.03
CA ALA A 131 19.22 3.70 -2.76
C ALA A 131 18.06 4.27 -1.94
N LEU A 132 17.91 5.60 -1.88
CA LEU A 132 16.79 6.24 -1.21
C LEU A 132 15.44 5.81 -1.79
N ALA A 133 15.31 5.77 -3.11
CA ALA A 133 14.07 5.35 -3.76
C ALA A 133 13.76 3.86 -3.51
N LEU A 134 14.77 2.99 -3.51
CA LEU A 134 14.61 1.58 -3.16
C LEU A 134 14.30 1.36 -1.67
N ILE A 135 14.88 2.16 -0.77
CA ILE A 135 14.54 2.16 0.67
C ILE A 135 13.09 2.60 0.87
N TYR A 136 12.63 3.61 0.14
CA TYR A 136 11.22 3.99 0.15
C TYR A 136 10.34 2.82 -0.25
N LEU A 137 10.63 2.14 -1.38
CA LEU A 137 9.87 0.96 -1.80
C LEU A 137 9.90 -0.15 -0.73
N ALA A 138 11.07 -0.44 -0.14
CA ALA A 138 11.18 -1.39 0.96
C ALA A 138 10.31 -1.02 2.18
N SER A 139 10.22 0.28 2.51
CA SER A 139 9.37 0.74 3.61
C SER A 139 7.89 0.51 3.31
N THR A 140 7.47 0.69 2.06
CA THR A 140 6.09 0.37 1.66
C THR A 140 5.82 -1.13 1.71
N ILE A 141 6.80 -1.97 1.37
CA ILE A 141 6.69 -3.43 1.49
C ILE A 141 6.53 -3.82 2.97
N ALA A 142 7.32 -3.24 3.87
CA ALA A 142 7.20 -3.51 5.31
C ALA A 142 5.78 -3.19 5.82
N LYS A 143 5.27 -2.01 5.47
CA LYS A 143 3.95 -1.54 5.89
C LYS A 143 2.82 -2.40 5.33
N ASP A 144 2.94 -2.85 4.08
CA ASP A 144 1.96 -3.73 3.45
C ASP A 144 1.96 -5.12 4.10
N ILE A 145 3.12 -5.66 4.48
CA ILE A 145 3.20 -6.92 5.25
C ILE A 145 2.36 -6.81 6.53
N ASP A 146 2.48 -5.70 7.27
CA ASP A 146 1.67 -5.44 8.46
C ASP A 146 0.18 -5.34 8.15
N VAL A 147 -0.19 -4.64 7.07
CA VAL A 147 -1.58 -4.48 6.65
C VAL A 147 -2.22 -5.81 6.28
N TYR A 148 -1.57 -6.62 5.44
CA TYR A 148 -2.16 -7.88 5.01
C TYR A 148 -2.20 -8.92 6.13
N ARG A 149 -1.22 -8.92 7.04
CA ARG A 149 -1.29 -9.70 8.28
C ARG A 149 -2.51 -9.30 9.10
N PHE A 150 -2.68 -8.01 9.37
CA PHE A 150 -3.82 -7.49 10.12
C PHE A 150 -5.15 -7.87 9.45
N LEU A 151 -5.29 -7.66 8.14
CA LEU A 151 -6.51 -7.99 7.40
C LEU A 151 -6.81 -9.49 7.48
N SER A 152 -5.79 -10.34 7.34
CA SER A 152 -5.92 -11.79 7.46
C SER A 152 -6.39 -12.22 8.86
N GLU A 153 -5.76 -11.69 9.90
CA GLU A 153 -6.12 -11.96 11.30
C GLU A 153 -7.53 -11.46 11.67
N LYS A 154 -8.02 -10.40 11.01
CA LYS A 154 -9.38 -9.87 11.19
C LYS A 154 -10.42 -10.51 10.26
N GLY A 155 -10.01 -11.49 9.44
CA GLY A 155 -10.91 -12.28 8.59
C GLY A 155 -11.38 -11.56 7.32
N PHE A 156 -10.59 -10.62 6.79
CA PHE A 156 -10.84 -9.95 5.49
C PHE A 156 -10.14 -10.66 4.32
N ILE A 157 -10.14 -12.00 4.32
CA ILE A 157 -9.44 -12.81 3.31
C ILE A 157 -10.00 -12.54 1.90
N ASP A 158 -11.32 -12.41 1.78
CA ASP A 158 -11.98 -12.14 0.50
C ASP A 158 -11.51 -10.81 -0.11
N GLU A 159 -11.30 -9.78 0.71
CA GLU A 159 -10.75 -8.51 0.27
C GLU A 159 -9.28 -8.61 -0.14
N ILE A 160 -8.47 -9.45 0.52
CA ILE A 160 -7.07 -9.69 0.10
C ILE A 160 -7.04 -10.44 -1.24
N GLU A 161 -7.88 -11.45 -1.42
CA GLU A 161 -7.99 -12.18 -2.69
C GLU A 161 -8.45 -11.25 -3.82
N THR A 162 -9.44 -10.40 -3.55
CA THR A 162 -9.94 -9.39 -4.49
C THR A 162 -8.88 -8.33 -4.82
N TYR A 163 -8.06 -7.91 -3.85
CA TYR A 163 -6.94 -7.00 -4.11
C TYR A 163 -5.90 -7.67 -5.01
N ASN A 164 -5.56 -8.93 -4.75
CA ASN A 164 -4.63 -9.70 -5.58
C ASN A 164 -5.13 -9.85 -7.04
N GLU A 165 -6.43 -10.07 -7.22
CA GLU A 165 -7.09 -10.02 -8.54
C GLU A 165 -6.93 -8.67 -9.22
N PHE A 166 -7.18 -7.59 -8.49
CA PHE A 166 -7.01 -6.23 -9.01
C PHE A 166 -5.57 -5.99 -9.49
N ILE A 167 -4.56 -6.36 -8.70
CA ILE A 167 -3.15 -6.23 -9.09
C ILE A 167 -2.92 -6.96 -10.43
N VAL A 168 -3.35 -8.22 -10.51
CA VAL A 168 -3.18 -9.05 -11.71
C VAL A 168 -3.78 -8.39 -12.95
N GLU A 169 -4.99 -7.86 -12.84
CA GLU A 169 -5.72 -7.34 -14.00
C GLU A 169 -5.31 -5.92 -14.41
N HIS A 170 -4.79 -5.11 -13.47
CA HIS A 170 -4.64 -3.66 -13.68
C HIS A 170 -3.24 -3.11 -13.42
N GLN A 171 -2.37 -3.85 -12.73
CA GLN A 171 -1.07 -3.33 -12.27
C GLN A 171 0.11 -4.25 -12.53
N LEU A 172 -0.11 -5.56 -12.69
CA LEU A 172 0.96 -6.51 -12.86
C LEU A 172 1.62 -6.31 -14.22
N GLU A 173 2.90 -5.97 -14.17
CA GLU A 173 3.75 -5.87 -15.35
C GLU A 173 4.79 -6.99 -15.31
N ASP A 174 5.00 -7.66 -16.45
CA ASP A 174 6.01 -8.71 -16.58
C ASP A 174 7.41 -8.10 -16.75
N ARG A 175 7.90 -7.45 -15.69
CA ARG A 175 9.20 -6.76 -15.63
C ARG A 175 9.94 -7.08 -14.32
N CYS A 176 11.20 -7.51 -14.41
CA CYS A 176 12.04 -7.90 -13.26
C CYS A 176 13.55 -7.80 -13.56
N THR A 177 13.93 -6.95 -14.51
CA THR A 177 15.30 -6.83 -15.02
C THR A 177 16.21 -5.95 -14.17
N ASN A 178 15.62 -5.00 -13.44
CA ASN A 178 16.36 -4.06 -12.60
C ASN A 178 15.83 -4.05 -11.15
N SER A 179 16.57 -3.38 -10.26
CA SER A 179 16.20 -3.34 -8.83
C SER A 179 14.81 -2.73 -8.58
N PHE A 180 14.43 -1.67 -9.31
CA PHE A 180 13.10 -1.06 -9.13
C PHE A 180 11.97 -2.02 -9.48
N GLU A 181 12.12 -2.75 -10.57
CA GLU A 181 11.17 -3.76 -11.02
C GLU A 181 11.05 -4.90 -10.01
N ILE A 182 12.18 -5.39 -9.46
CA ILE A 182 12.17 -6.42 -8.41
C ILE A 182 11.44 -5.96 -7.15
N TYR A 183 11.66 -4.73 -6.69
CA TYR A 183 10.99 -4.20 -5.50
C TYR A 183 9.51 -3.95 -5.75
N THR A 184 9.17 -3.46 -6.94
CA THR A 184 7.77 -3.24 -7.35
C THR A 184 7.03 -4.58 -7.41
N LEU A 185 7.63 -5.60 -8.02
CA LEU A 185 7.11 -6.96 -8.06
C LEU A 185 6.98 -7.54 -6.64
N ALA A 186 7.96 -7.32 -5.77
CA ALA A 186 7.89 -7.76 -4.38
C ALA A 186 6.71 -7.13 -3.62
N LYS A 187 6.46 -5.83 -3.81
CA LYS A 187 5.27 -5.17 -3.26
C LYS A 187 3.97 -5.80 -3.77
N MET A 188 3.90 -6.07 -5.08
CA MET A 188 2.73 -6.70 -5.69
C MET A 188 2.46 -8.10 -5.14
N LEU A 189 3.49 -8.87 -4.77
CA LEU A 189 3.37 -10.26 -4.31
C LEU A 189 2.99 -10.41 -2.82
N ILE A 190 2.91 -9.33 -2.05
CA ILE A 190 2.61 -9.40 -0.59
C ILE A 190 1.26 -10.07 -0.27
N PRO A 191 0.14 -9.80 -0.98
CA PRO A 191 -1.12 -10.50 -0.75
C PRO A 191 -0.97 -12.03 -0.77
N CYS A 192 -0.08 -12.55 -1.62
CA CYS A 192 0.17 -13.98 -1.77
C CYS A 192 0.80 -14.66 -0.55
N LEU A 193 1.26 -13.89 0.43
CA LEU A 193 1.70 -14.43 1.73
C LEU A 193 0.51 -14.89 2.58
N TYR A 194 -0.68 -14.31 2.36
CA TYR A 194 -1.83 -14.44 3.27
C TYR A 194 -3.06 -15.12 2.66
N ILE A 195 -3.00 -15.45 1.36
CA ILE A 195 -4.07 -16.17 0.65
C ILE A 195 -3.59 -17.53 0.17
N LYS A 196 -4.51 -18.49 0.01
CA LYS A 196 -4.17 -19.85 -0.42
C LYS A 196 -3.77 -19.91 -1.89
N ARG A 197 -4.36 -19.06 -2.72
CA ARG A 197 -4.23 -19.10 -4.17
C ARG A 197 -3.70 -17.76 -4.70
N CYS A 198 -2.41 -17.73 -4.98
CA CYS A 198 -1.74 -16.56 -5.55
C CYS A 198 -1.93 -16.52 -7.07
N LYS A 199 -2.97 -15.82 -7.54
CA LYS A 199 -3.26 -15.66 -8.98
C LYS A 199 -2.09 -15.10 -9.81
N GLN A 200 -1.24 -14.26 -9.22
CA GLN A 200 -0.06 -13.69 -9.89
C GLN A 200 0.91 -14.77 -10.39
N LEU A 201 1.02 -15.89 -9.67
CA LEU A 201 1.86 -17.03 -10.04
C LEU A 201 1.21 -17.99 -11.05
N GLU A 202 -0.07 -17.77 -11.37
CA GLU A 202 -0.83 -18.58 -12.34
C GLU A 202 -0.71 -18.05 -13.76
N ILE A 203 -0.18 -16.83 -13.91
CA ILE A 203 0.03 -16.19 -15.20
C ILE A 203 1.41 -16.58 -15.73
N PRO A 204 1.51 -16.99 -17.02
CA PRO A 204 2.80 -17.13 -17.68
C PRO A 204 3.53 -15.79 -17.66
N MET A 205 4.61 -15.72 -16.88
CA MET A 205 5.38 -14.49 -16.65
C MET A 205 6.86 -14.84 -16.78
N ASN A 206 7.62 -14.04 -17.51
CA ASN A 206 9.07 -14.22 -17.63
C ASN A 206 9.75 -14.17 -16.26
N CYS A 207 9.17 -13.40 -15.35
CA CYS A 207 9.64 -13.21 -13.99
C CYS A 207 9.23 -14.29 -12.99
N ARG A 208 8.68 -15.43 -13.42
CA ARG A 208 8.10 -16.44 -12.50
C ARG A 208 9.08 -16.98 -11.46
N ASP A 209 10.29 -17.37 -11.87
CA ASP A 209 11.28 -17.94 -10.95
C ASP A 209 11.74 -16.91 -9.91
N ILE A 210 11.91 -15.66 -10.35
CA ILE A 210 12.23 -14.53 -9.47
C ILE A 210 11.06 -14.27 -8.52
N ALA A 211 9.81 -14.26 -9.00
CA ALA A 211 8.61 -14.06 -8.17
C ALA A 211 8.48 -15.13 -7.08
N MET A 212 8.72 -16.39 -7.40
CA MET A 212 8.75 -17.49 -6.43
C MET A 212 9.82 -17.26 -5.36
N THR A 213 11.03 -16.90 -5.79
CA THR A 213 12.15 -16.60 -4.88
C THR A 213 11.82 -15.42 -3.97
N ILE A 214 11.22 -14.36 -4.51
CA ILE A 214 10.75 -13.19 -3.73
C ILE A 214 9.75 -13.63 -2.67
N ILE A 215 8.74 -14.43 -3.02
CA ILE A 215 7.74 -14.92 -2.04
C ILE A 215 8.41 -15.70 -0.91
N GLU A 216 9.37 -16.58 -1.22
CA GLU A 216 10.09 -17.35 -0.20
C GLU A 216 10.90 -16.45 0.75
N LYS A 217 11.58 -15.44 0.19
CA LYS A 217 12.31 -14.44 0.99
C LYS A 217 11.35 -13.62 1.85
N LEU A 218 10.24 -13.15 1.28
CA LEU A 218 9.22 -12.37 2.01
C LEU A 218 8.56 -13.18 3.12
N LYS A 219 8.28 -14.48 2.93
CA LYS A 219 7.79 -15.37 4.01
C LYS A 219 8.79 -15.53 5.15
N THR A 220 10.08 -15.49 4.84
CA THR A 220 11.13 -15.55 5.86
C THR A 220 11.18 -14.23 6.61
N ILE A 221 11.21 -13.11 5.87
CA ILE A 221 11.21 -11.75 6.43
C ILE A 221 10.00 -11.51 7.32
N GLU A 222 8.79 -11.88 6.89
CA GLU A 222 7.53 -11.67 7.62
C GLU A 222 7.62 -12.19 9.06
N LYS A 223 8.22 -13.38 9.26
CA LYS A 223 8.46 -13.96 10.60
C LYS A 223 9.53 -13.24 11.40
N GLU A 224 10.49 -12.63 10.74
CA GLU A 224 11.65 -12.00 11.35
C GLU A 224 11.43 -10.52 11.69
N ILE A 225 10.46 -9.86 11.04
CA ILE A 225 10.18 -8.43 11.24
C ILE A 225 9.07 -8.16 12.26
N ILE A 226 8.41 -9.20 12.80
CA ILE A 226 7.26 -9.07 13.72
C ILE A 226 7.56 -8.11 14.89
N ASP A 227 8.75 -8.21 15.47
CA ASP A 227 9.18 -7.44 16.64
C ASP A 227 10.15 -6.30 16.30
N LEU A 228 10.36 -6.02 15.01
CA LEU A 228 11.25 -4.96 14.57
C LEU A 228 10.49 -3.64 14.43
N ASP A 229 11.17 -2.54 14.76
CA ASP A 229 10.70 -1.23 14.32
C ASP A 229 10.75 -1.13 12.79
N LEU A 230 9.97 -0.18 12.25
CA LEU A 230 9.83 0.00 10.81
C LEU A 230 11.17 0.27 10.12
N SER A 231 12.12 0.95 10.77
CA SER A 231 13.44 1.23 10.21
C SER A 231 14.23 -0.06 9.99
N LYS A 232 14.30 -0.92 11.00
CA LYS A 232 14.99 -2.22 10.90
C LYS A 232 14.30 -3.15 9.90
N ALA A 233 12.96 -3.22 9.91
CA ALA A 233 12.20 -4.01 8.95
C ALA A 233 12.49 -3.54 7.50
N THR A 234 12.46 -2.23 7.27
CA THR A 234 12.75 -1.60 5.97
C THR A 234 14.16 -1.95 5.48
N LEU A 235 15.18 -1.75 6.32
CA LEU A 235 16.57 -2.04 5.93
C LEU A 235 16.79 -3.54 5.65
N LYS A 236 16.11 -4.41 6.39
CA LYS A 236 16.17 -5.85 6.17
C LYS A 236 15.57 -6.26 4.81
N ILE A 237 14.40 -5.71 4.46
CA ILE A 237 13.80 -5.91 3.14
C ILE A 237 14.71 -5.36 2.04
N PHE A 238 15.21 -4.13 2.21
CA PHE A 238 16.13 -3.49 1.26
C PHE A 238 17.36 -4.37 0.99
N HIS A 239 18.08 -4.80 2.01
CA HIS A 239 19.26 -5.64 1.82
C HIS A 239 18.93 -7.00 1.20
N THR A 240 17.81 -7.60 1.57
CA THR A 240 17.41 -8.90 1.03
C THR A 240 17.09 -8.82 -0.47
N LEU A 241 16.32 -7.83 -0.89
CA LEU A 241 15.96 -7.65 -2.30
C LEU A 241 17.14 -7.13 -3.14
N GLN A 242 18.02 -6.32 -2.55
CA GLN A 242 19.25 -5.89 -3.22
C GLN A 242 20.18 -7.08 -3.50
N ASN A 243 20.35 -8.00 -2.54
CA ASN A 243 21.14 -9.21 -2.74
C ASN A 243 20.54 -10.10 -3.82
N LEU A 244 19.21 -10.29 -3.80
CA LEU A 244 18.51 -11.06 -4.84
C LEU A 244 18.75 -10.47 -6.23
N HIS A 245 18.70 -9.15 -6.38
CA HIS A 245 18.99 -8.50 -7.66
C HIS A 245 20.43 -8.79 -8.12
N ASN A 246 21.40 -8.66 -7.22
CA ASN A 246 22.80 -8.90 -7.53
C ASN A 246 23.11 -10.36 -7.90
N GLU A 247 22.36 -11.32 -7.32
CA GLU A 247 22.47 -12.76 -7.66
C GLU A 247 21.82 -13.11 -9.01
N SER A 248 20.92 -12.26 -9.52
CA SER A 248 20.20 -12.46 -10.78
C SER A 248 20.89 -11.83 -12.01
N GLN A 249 21.98 -11.10 -11.81
CA GLN A 249 22.82 -10.52 -12.87
C GLN A 249 23.97 -11.44 -13.25
#